data_AF-A0A6B3C7M1-F1
#
_entry.id   AF-A0A6B3C7M1-F1
#
_cell.length_a   1.000
_cell.length_b   1.000
_cell.length_c   1.000
_cell.angle_alpha   90.00
_cell.angle_beta   90.00
_cell.angle_gamma   90.00
#
_symmetry.space_group_name_H-M   'P 1'
#
loop_
_entity.id
_entity.type
_entity.pdbx_description
1 polymer ?
#
loop_
_entity_poly.entity_id
_entity_poly.type
_entity_poly.pdbx_seq_one_letter_code
_entity_poly.pdbx_strand_id
1 'polypeptide(L)'
;YNTLFDIEFPEGDRAAFMGADGRMNLRPNNSFSYEPYEPEYGKYGGRAGVELAEWHFAHSSDLVMEALSGMNLHVRTVLLGTSAQLMMVMAGVFLPDREELGGYLDRYYQFWHQAFPGTGFIGSAEYDRTYAQTGPGLGRRFAAVLEAVGSGETGRLPGFLAGWAEHCRELRRRAEALAVSGELVFRSWDGSRDEKVTDPAVALPLLLSPYMHMTNNRLHVTIRDEAYLAH
;
A
#
# COMPACT_ATOMS: atom_id res chain seq x y z
N TYR A 1 -15.35 10.04 -10.34
CA TYR A 1 -15.13 11.31 -9.62
C TYR A 1 -16.16 11.55 -8.53
N ASN A 2 -17.47 11.66 -8.83
CA ASN A 2 -18.48 11.89 -7.78
C ASN A 2 -18.46 10.85 -6.65
N THR A 3 -18.35 9.55 -6.95
CA THR A 3 -18.26 8.50 -5.92
C THR A 3 -17.02 8.60 -5.05
N LEU A 4 -15.85 9.00 -5.61
CA LEU A 4 -14.63 9.20 -4.82
C LEU A 4 -14.78 10.43 -3.90
N PHE A 5 -15.41 11.48 -4.41
CA PHE A 5 -15.71 12.69 -3.65
C PHE A 5 -16.65 12.41 -2.47
N ASP A 6 -17.68 11.60 -2.68
CA ASP A 6 -18.62 11.21 -1.62
C ASP A 6 -17.97 10.28 -0.57
N ILE A 7 -16.92 9.53 -0.93
CA ILE A 7 -16.12 8.70 -0.02
C ILE A 7 -15.11 9.55 0.77
N GLU A 8 -14.50 10.54 0.13
CA GLU A 8 -13.46 11.40 0.72
C GLU A 8 -14.05 12.52 1.58
N PHE A 9 -15.27 12.95 1.28
CA PHE A 9 -16.01 13.99 2.02
C PHE A 9 -17.44 13.52 2.40
N PRO A 10 -17.59 12.44 3.17
CA PRO A 10 -18.90 11.90 3.52
C PRO A 10 -19.74 12.88 4.36
N GLU A 11 -19.08 13.72 5.15
CA GLU A 11 -19.68 14.76 6.00
C GLU A 11 -19.17 16.18 5.68
N GLY A 12 -18.37 16.33 4.61
CA GLY A 12 -17.72 17.59 4.25
C GLY A 12 -18.65 18.57 3.52
N ASP A 13 -18.36 19.87 3.63
CA ASP A 13 -19.06 20.90 2.86
C ASP A 13 -18.66 20.83 1.38
N ARG A 14 -19.39 20.01 0.64
CA ARG A 14 -19.26 19.84 -0.80
C ARG A 14 -19.31 21.18 -1.56
N ALA A 15 -19.97 22.21 -1.02
CA ALA A 15 -20.03 23.51 -1.64
C ALA A 15 -18.65 24.19 -1.74
N ALA A 16 -17.72 23.91 -0.81
CA ALA A 16 -16.37 24.47 -0.82
C ALA A 16 -15.55 24.02 -2.04
N PHE A 17 -15.89 22.87 -2.62
CA PHE A 17 -15.16 22.26 -3.75
C PHE A 17 -15.93 22.32 -5.07
N MET A 18 -17.09 22.98 -5.08
CA MET A 18 -17.91 23.13 -6.29
C MET A 18 -17.94 24.60 -6.74
N GLY A 19 -17.93 24.80 -8.06
CA GLY A 19 -18.17 26.09 -8.68
C GLY A 19 -19.65 26.45 -8.66
N ALA A 20 -19.96 27.71 -8.99
CA ALA A 20 -21.35 28.20 -9.10
C ALA A 20 -22.18 27.46 -10.16
N ASP A 21 -21.54 26.74 -11.09
CA ASP A 21 -22.15 25.90 -12.11
C ASP A 21 -22.44 24.46 -11.62
N GLY A 22 -22.15 24.16 -10.35
CA GLY A 22 -22.33 22.83 -9.77
C GLY A 22 -21.31 21.80 -10.24
N ARG A 23 -20.15 22.22 -10.75
CA ARG A 23 -19.04 21.32 -11.12
C ARG A 23 -17.92 21.41 -10.09
N MET A 24 -17.11 20.34 -9.97
CA MET A 24 -15.93 20.38 -9.11
C MET A 24 -14.94 21.44 -9.60
N ASN A 25 -14.33 22.16 -8.66
CA ASN A 25 -13.27 23.11 -8.93
C ASN A 25 -11.97 22.36 -9.27
N LEU A 26 -11.83 21.98 -10.54
CA LEU A 26 -10.63 21.34 -11.05
C LEU A 26 -9.59 22.40 -11.45
N ARG A 27 -8.33 22.14 -11.15
CA ARG A 27 -7.22 22.98 -11.65
C ARG A 27 -7.10 22.82 -13.17
N PRO A 28 -6.70 23.87 -13.91
CA PRO A 28 -6.46 23.78 -15.35
C PRO A 28 -5.40 22.70 -15.69
N ASN A 29 -5.62 21.96 -16.78
CA ASN A 29 -4.63 21.01 -17.28
C ASN A 29 -3.31 21.71 -17.60
N ASN A 30 -2.18 21.01 -17.39
CA ASN A 30 -0.83 21.49 -17.68
C ASN A 30 -0.45 22.79 -16.95
N SER A 31 -0.94 22.97 -15.72
CA SER A 31 -0.58 24.10 -14.85
C SER A 31 0.20 23.65 -13.61
N PHE A 32 0.86 24.58 -12.92
CA PHE A 32 1.47 24.36 -11.60
C PHE A 32 0.74 25.18 -10.54
N SER A 33 0.68 24.65 -9.32
CA SER A 33 0.14 25.33 -8.13
C SER A 33 1.07 25.08 -6.96
N TYR A 34 1.25 26.08 -6.11
CA TYR A 34 1.95 25.93 -4.84
C TYR A 34 0.93 25.66 -3.76
N GLU A 35 1.03 24.51 -3.11
CA GLU A 35 0.13 24.10 -2.03
C GLU A 35 0.92 24.01 -0.71
N PRO A 36 0.34 24.42 0.42
CA PRO A 36 0.89 24.11 1.73
C PRO A 36 1.02 22.59 1.89
N TYR A 37 2.11 22.16 2.53
CA TYR A 37 2.27 20.75 2.88
C TYR A 37 1.38 20.40 4.08
N GLU A 38 0.56 19.37 3.94
CA GLU A 38 -0.32 18.85 4.98
C GLU A 38 0.08 17.41 5.33
N PRO A 39 0.87 17.19 6.39
CA PRO A 39 1.31 15.85 6.79
C PRO A 39 0.15 15.02 7.37
N GLU A 40 -0.02 13.79 6.88
CA GLU A 40 -1.04 12.85 7.37
C GLU A 40 -0.61 12.16 8.69
N TYR A 41 -0.37 12.94 9.76
CA TYR A 41 0.14 12.42 11.03
C TYR A 41 -0.69 11.26 11.60
N GLY A 42 -2.02 11.36 11.54
CA GLY A 42 -2.92 10.32 12.06
C GLY A 42 -2.77 8.97 11.35
N LYS A 43 -2.40 8.99 10.07
CA LYS A 43 -2.28 7.79 9.23
C LYS A 43 -0.91 7.14 9.37
N TYR A 44 0.15 7.94 9.42
CA TYR A 44 1.52 7.43 9.41
C TYR A 44 2.15 7.26 10.79
N GLY A 45 1.45 7.58 11.88
CA GLY A 45 1.96 7.36 13.23
C GLY A 45 2.68 8.58 13.81
N GLY A 46 2.10 9.77 13.66
CA GLY A 46 2.64 11.01 14.20
C GLY A 46 3.83 11.53 13.38
N ARG A 47 4.60 12.45 13.98
CA ARG A 47 5.72 13.09 13.30
C ARG A 47 6.81 12.11 12.91
N ALA A 48 7.25 11.26 13.84
CA ALA A 48 8.29 10.27 13.57
C ALA A 48 7.84 9.25 12.51
N GLY A 49 6.57 8.89 12.53
CA GLY A 49 5.95 8.04 11.53
C GLY A 49 5.90 8.65 10.14
N VAL A 50 5.55 9.94 10.02
CA VAL A 50 5.61 10.69 8.74
C VAL A 50 7.04 10.79 8.21
N GLU A 51 8.02 11.11 9.06
CA GLU A 51 9.43 11.18 8.65
C GLU A 51 9.92 9.81 8.11
N LEU A 52 9.49 8.70 8.72
CA LEU A 52 9.78 7.35 8.22
C LEU A 52 9.05 7.03 6.91
N ALA A 53 7.79 7.43 6.80
CA ALA A 53 6.99 7.26 5.58
C ALA A 53 7.59 8.02 4.40
N GLU A 54 8.01 9.26 4.60
CA GLU A 54 8.67 10.08 3.58
C GLU A 54 9.99 9.45 3.12
N TRP A 55 10.80 8.95 4.04
CA TRP A 55 12.01 8.20 3.70
C TRP A 55 11.71 6.96 2.85
N HIS A 56 10.68 6.19 3.23
CA HIS A 56 10.23 5.04 2.46
C HIS A 56 9.71 5.44 1.07
N PHE A 57 8.96 6.53 1.00
CA PHE A 57 8.34 7.05 -0.22
C PHE A 57 9.34 7.62 -1.21
N ALA A 58 10.42 8.24 -0.74
CA ALA A 58 11.53 8.62 -1.59
C ALA A 58 12.13 7.38 -2.26
N HIS A 59 12.48 6.37 -1.46
CA HIS A 59 13.07 5.13 -1.97
C HIS A 59 12.13 4.37 -2.92
N SER A 60 10.84 4.24 -2.57
CA SER A 60 9.88 3.57 -3.45
C SER A 60 9.62 4.34 -4.74
N SER A 61 9.76 5.67 -4.74
CA SER A 61 9.71 6.47 -5.97
C SER A 61 10.90 6.17 -6.87
N ASP A 62 12.12 6.11 -6.32
CA ASP A 62 13.33 5.75 -7.08
C ASP A 62 13.22 4.35 -7.69
N LEU A 63 12.77 3.38 -6.89
CA LEU A 63 12.52 2.01 -7.34
C LEU A 63 11.51 1.95 -8.49
N VAL A 64 10.43 2.73 -8.40
CA VAL A 64 9.40 2.79 -9.46
C VAL A 64 9.94 3.46 -10.72
N MET A 65 10.71 4.55 -10.59
CA MET A 65 11.35 5.20 -11.74
C MET A 65 12.31 4.25 -12.46
N GLU A 66 13.13 3.50 -11.72
CA GLU A 66 14.00 2.48 -12.28
C GLU A 66 13.19 1.40 -13.02
N ALA A 67 12.14 0.87 -12.38
CA ALA A 67 11.29 -0.16 -12.97
C ALA A 67 10.57 0.34 -14.24
N LEU A 68 10.07 1.58 -14.25
CA LEU A 68 9.46 2.19 -15.43
C LEU A 68 10.45 2.39 -16.57
N SER A 69 11.73 2.65 -16.26
CA SER A 69 12.78 2.83 -17.27
C SER A 69 13.32 1.50 -17.84
N GLY A 70 13.33 0.44 -17.03
CA GLY A 70 13.99 -0.83 -17.35
C GLY A 70 13.07 -2.01 -17.62
N MET A 71 11.77 -1.90 -17.32
CA MET A 71 10.80 -2.99 -17.46
C MET A 71 9.61 -2.59 -18.32
N ASN A 72 8.90 -3.59 -18.87
CA ASN A 72 7.70 -3.38 -19.68
C ASN A 72 6.45 -3.18 -18.82
N LEU A 73 6.48 -2.25 -17.85
CA LEU A 73 5.35 -2.01 -16.92
C LEU A 73 4.08 -1.49 -17.61
N HIS A 74 4.17 -1.04 -18.86
CA HIS A 74 2.99 -0.74 -19.70
C HIS A 74 2.20 -2.02 -20.06
N VAL A 75 2.81 -3.21 -19.97
CA VAL A 75 2.14 -4.49 -20.17
C VAL A 75 1.51 -4.93 -18.85
N ARG A 76 0.17 -5.00 -18.81
CA ARG A 76 -0.60 -5.29 -17.59
C ARG A 76 -0.12 -6.51 -16.81
N THR A 77 0.22 -7.61 -17.48
CA THR A 77 0.69 -8.82 -16.80
C THR A 77 2.06 -8.64 -16.13
N VAL A 78 2.95 -7.84 -16.72
CA VAL A 78 4.25 -7.49 -16.15
C VAL A 78 4.05 -6.54 -14.96
N LEU A 79 3.17 -5.55 -15.09
CA LEU A 79 2.79 -4.64 -14.00
C LEU A 79 2.29 -5.43 -12.78
N LEU A 80 1.22 -6.20 -12.95
CA LEU A 80 0.61 -6.96 -11.86
C LEU A 80 1.59 -7.96 -11.25
N GLY A 81 2.37 -8.67 -12.08
CA GLY A 81 3.38 -9.59 -11.59
C GLY A 81 4.49 -8.90 -10.79
N THR A 82 4.88 -7.69 -11.18
CA THR A 82 5.90 -6.90 -10.46
C THR A 82 5.34 -6.39 -9.14
N SER A 83 4.16 -5.78 -9.16
CA SER A 83 3.47 -5.28 -7.96
C SER A 83 3.21 -6.39 -6.94
N ALA A 84 2.74 -7.56 -7.39
CA ALA A 84 2.50 -8.69 -6.50
C ALA A 84 3.78 -9.18 -5.81
N GLN A 85 4.92 -9.19 -6.51
CA GLN A 85 6.21 -9.56 -5.92
C GLN A 85 6.70 -8.50 -4.91
N LEU A 86 6.54 -7.21 -5.21
CA LEU A 86 6.90 -6.13 -4.29
C LEU A 86 6.03 -6.14 -3.03
N MET A 87 4.71 -6.34 -3.18
CA MET A 87 3.78 -6.54 -2.07
C MET A 87 4.19 -7.76 -1.23
N MET A 88 4.45 -8.90 -1.87
CA MET A 88 4.81 -10.13 -1.16
C MET A 88 6.12 -10.02 -0.38
N VAL A 89 7.13 -9.33 -0.94
CA VAL A 89 8.37 -9.04 -0.23
C VAL A 89 8.11 -8.14 0.98
N MET A 90 7.42 -7.02 0.81
CA MET A 90 7.17 -6.09 1.92
C MET A 90 6.35 -6.74 3.03
N ALA A 91 5.23 -7.37 2.66
CA ALA A 91 4.33 -8.02 3.60
C ALA A 91 5.02 -9.20 4.30
N GLY A 92 5.81 -10.01 3.59
CA GLY A 92 6.58 -11.09 4.19
C GLY A 92 7.72 -10.64 5.10
N VAL A 93 8.29 -9.45 4.86
CA VAL A 93 9.24 -8.85 5.81
C VAL A 93 8.50 -8.41 7.07
N PHE A 94 7.39 -7.69 6.93
CA PHE A 94 6.63 -7.13 8.06
C PHE A 94 5.96 -8.22 8.91
N LEU A 95 5.41 -9.24 8.25
CA LEU A 95 4.65 -10.35 8.82
C LEU A 95 5.32 -11.67 8.41
N PRO A 96 6.37 -12.11 9.16
CA PRO A 96 7.12 -13.31 8.82
C PRO A 96 6.33 -14.60 9.04
N ASP A 97 5.31 -14.57 9.92
CA ASP A 97 4.40 -15.69 10.11
C ASP A 97 3.44 -15.83 8.92
N ARG A 98 3.34 -17.04 8.38
CA ARG A 98 2.57 -17.31 7.15
C ARG A 98 1.07 -17.22 7.37
N GLU A 99 0.59 -17.61 8.54
CA GLU A 99 -0.83 -17.57 8.88
C GLU A 99 -1.26 -16.12 9.12
N GLU A 100 -0.45 -15.36 9.85
CA GLU A 100 -0.66 -13.93 10.07
C GLU A 100 -0.63 -13.14 8.77
N LEU A 101 0.33 -13.41 7.88
CA LEU A 101 0.41 -12.80 6.56
C LEU A 101 -0.82 -13.10 5.71
N GLY A 102 -1.26 -14.36 5.66
CA GLY A 102 -2.46 -14.77 4.93
C GLY A 102 -3.70 -14.05 5.45
N GLY A 103 -3.92 -14.08 6.77
CA GLY A 103 -5.04 -13.38 7.39
C GLY A 103 -4.98 -11.87 7.22
N TYR A 104 -3.78 -11.28 7.14
CA TYR A 104 -3.61 -9.85 6.85
C TYR A 104 -4.03 -9.52 5.43
N LEU A 105 -3.57 -10.29 4.43
CA LEU A 105 -3.93 -10.09 3.03
C LEU A 105 -5.45 -10.26 2.81
N ASP A 106 -6.08 -11.22 3.48
CA ASP A 106 -7.54 -11.38 3.48
C ASP A 106 -8.24 -10.12 4.03
N ARG A 107 -7.80 -9.61 5.19
CA ARG A 107 -8.36 -8.37 5.77
C ARG A 107 -8.13 -7.16 4.85
N TYR A 108 -6.97 -7.09 4.20
CA TYR A 108 -6.62 -6.04 3.28
C TYR A 108 -7.52 -6.06 2.02
N TYR A 109 -7.76 -7.24 1.47
CA TYR A 109 -8.75 -7.44 0.40
C TYR A 109 -10.15 -7.01 0.85
N GLN A 110 -10.61 -7.45 2.02
CA GLN A 110 -11.94 -7.10 2.54
C GLN A 110 -12.10 -5.60 2.80
N PHE A 111 -11.06 -4.93 3.32
CA PHE A 111 -11.04 -3.48 3.52
C PHE A 111 -11.32 -2.75 2.20
N TRP A 112 -10.58 -3.08 1.14
CA TRP A 112 -10.80 -2.47 -0.18
C TRP A 112 -12.13 -2.87 -0.80
N HIS A 113 -12.60 -4.09 -0.57
CA HIS A 113 -13.91 -4.52 -1.04
C HIS A 113 -15.05 -3.72 -0.39
N GLN A 114 -14.96 -3.46 0.92
CA GLN A 114 -15.95 -2.71 1.68
C GLN A 114 -15.90 -1.20 1.44
N ALA A 115 -14.72 -0.64 1.16
CA ALA A 115 -14.56 0.79 0.86
C ALA A 115 -15.23 1.22 -0.47
N PHE A 116 -15.60 0.28 -1.34
CA PHE A 116 -16.24 0.54 -2.63
C PHE A 116 -17.52 -0.30 -2.88
N PRO A 117 -18.49 -0.32 -1.95
CA PRO A 117 -19.66 -1.18 -2.03
C PRO A 117 -20.60 -0.74 -3.16
N GLY A 118 -21.24 -1.70 -3.83
CA GLY A 118 -22.27 -1.43 -4.86
C GLY A 118 -21.75 -0.99 -6.23
N THR A 119 -20.44 -0.88 -6.41
CA THR A 119 -19.85 -0.48 -7.70
C THR A 119 -19.75 -1.65 -8.70
N GLY A 120 -19.76 -2.90 -8.22
CA GLY A 120 -19.53 -4.09 -9.05
C GLY A 120 -18.10 -4.22 -9.58
N PHE A 121 -17.17 -3.38 -9.09
CA PHE A 121 -15.79 -3.31 -9.60
C PHE A 121 -14.90 -4.46 -9.11
N ILE A 122 -15.22 -5.12 -7.99
CA ILE A 122 -14.41 -6.19 -7.40
C ILE A 122 -15.24 -7.49 -7.42
N GLY A 123 -15.26 -8.18 -8.55
CA GLY A 123 -15.99 -9.44 -8.71
C GLY A 123 -15.15 -10.66 -8.32
N SER A 124 -15.40 -11.23 -7.14
CA SER A 124 -14.67 -12.40 -6.61
C SER A 124 -14.65 -13.60 -7.57
N ALA A 125 -15.77 -13.88 -8.25
CA ALA A 125 -15.89 -15.03 -9.17
C ALA A 125 -15.03 -14.91 -10.45
N GLU A 126 -14.61 -13.71 -10.84
CA GLU A 126 -13.66 -13.51 -11.94
C GLU A 126 -12.23 -13.77 -11.44
N TYR A 127 -11.91 -13.31 -10.23
CA TYR A 127 -10.61 -13.49 -9.59
C TYR A 127 -10.32 -14.96 -9.29
N ASP A 128 -11.30 -15.68 -8.73
CA ASP A 128 -11.18 -17.11 -8.44
C ASP A 128 -10.91 -17.93 -9.71
N ARG A 129 -11.54 -17.56 -10.83
CA ARG A 129 -11.32 -18.23 -12.13
C ARG A 129 -9.93 -17.95 -12.69
N THR A 130 -9.43 -16.73 -12.60
CA THR A 130 -8.06 -16.41 -13.03
C THR A 130 -7.03 -17.08 -12.13
N TYR A 131 -7.23 -17.04 -10.81
CA TYR A 131 -6.36 -17.73 -9.85
C TYR A 131 -6.33 -19.25 -10.08
N ALA A 132 -7.47 -19.88 -10.39
CA ALA A 132 -7.48 -21.31 -10.72
C ALA A 132 -6.58 -21.68 -11.92
N GLN A 133 -6.34 -20.74 -12.85
CA GLN A 133 -5.51 -20.95 -14.04
C GLN A 133 -4.02 -20.66 -13.80
N THR A 134 -3.68 -19.73 -12.89
CA THR A 134 -2.29 -19.26 -12.66
C THR A 134 -1.72 -19.59 -11.27
N GLY A 135 -2.58 -20.00 -10.33
CA GLY A 135 -2.30 -20.15 -8.91
C GLY A 135 -1.17 -21.11 -8.56
N PRO A 136 -1.06 -22.32 -9.15
CA PRO A 136 0.03 -23.24 -8.83
C PRO A 136 1.43 -22.72 -9.19
N GLY A 137 1.54 -21.93 -10.26
CA GLY A 137 2.80 -21.30 -10.66
C GLY A 137 3.15 -20.09 -9.80
N LEU A 138 2.13 -19.30 -9.43
CA LEU A 138 2.28 -18.11 -8.60
C LEU A 138 2.62 -18.48 -7.15
N GLY A 139 1.93 -19.47 -6.58
CA GLY A 139 2.17 -19.96 -5.22
C GLY A 139 3.60 -20.45 -5.01
N ARG A 140 4.21 -21.15 -5.98
CA ARG A 140 5.63 -21.54 -5.90
C ARG A 140 6.57 -20.34 -5.89
N ARG A 141 6.29 -19.30 -6.67
CA ARG A 141 7.11 -18.08 -6.71
C ARG A 141 7.01 -17.32 -5.40
N PHE A 142 5.80 -17.13 -4.86
CA PHE A 142 5.61 -16.48 -3.57
C PHE A 142 6.20 -17.27 -2.42
N ALA A 143 6.09 -18.60 -2.44
CA ALA A 143 6.75 -19.45 -1.46
C ALA A 143 8.27 -19.22 -1.44
N ALA A 144 8.91 -19.20 -2.62
CA ALA A 144 10.33 -18.94 -2.76
C ALA A 144 10.74 -17.53 -2.33
N VAL A 145 9.92 -16.51 -2.66
CA VAL A 145 10.14 -15.13 -2.21
C VAL A 145 10.13 -15.05 -0.69
N LEU A 146 9.07 -15.57 -0.08
CA LEU A 146 8.89 -15.53 1.37
C LEU A 146 9.91 -16.41 2.11
N GLU A 147 10.37 -17.52 1.52
CA GLU A 147 11.48 -18.32 2.05
C GLU A 147 12.78 -17.51 2.08
N ALA A 148 13.16 -16.88 0.96
CA ALA A 148 14.37 -16.07 0.88
C ALA A 148 14.33 -14.83 1.79
N VAL A 149 13.16 -14.23 1.94
CA VAL A 149 12.95 -13.12 2.88
C VAL A 149 13.11 -13.60 4.33
N GLY A 150 12.43 -14.70 4.69
CA GLY A 150 12.42 -15.25 6.05
C GLY A 150 13.75 -15.85 6.50
N SER A 151 14.54 -16.42 5.59
CA SER A 151 15.87 -16.99 5.89
C SER A 151 16.99 -15.96 5.90
N GLY A 152 16.74 -14.71 5.48
CA GLY A 152 17.81 -13.72 5.31
C GLY A 152 18.53 -13.80 3.96
N GLU A 153 18.30 -14.84 3.16
CA GLU A 153 19.01 -15.14 1.91
C GLU A 153 18.49 -14.34 0.70
N THR A 154 18.43 -13.02 0.79
CA THR A 154 17.93 -12.15 -0.30
C THR A 154 18.74 -12.25 -1.58
N GLY A 155 19.98 -12.75 -1.54
CA GLY A 155 20.79 -13.05 -2.72
C GLY A 155 20.18 -14.13 -3.64
N ARG A 156 19.18 -14.89 -3.18
CA ARG A 156 18.41 -15.83 -4.01
C ARG A 156 17.30 -15.15 -4.83
N LEU A 157 16.98 -13.89 -4.52
CA LEU A 157 16.02 -13.09 -5.26
C LEU A 157 16.70 -12.41 -6.46
N PRO A 158 15.94 -12.09 -7.52
CA PRO A 158 16.39 -11.14 -8.53
C PRO A 158 16.87 -9.83 -7.87
N GLY A 159 17.94 -9.21 -8.39
CA GLY A 159 18.60 -8.06 -7.75
C GLY A 159 17.65 -6.92 -7.36
N PHE A 160 16.68 -6.62 -8.23
CA PHE A 160 15.59 -5.68 -7.96
C PHE A 160 14.80 -6.00 -6.68
N LEU A 161 14.39 -7.27 -6.51
CA LEU A 161 13.66 -7.71 -5.32
C LEU A 161 14.57 -7.88 -4.10
N ALA A 162 15.84 -8.22 -4.29
CA ALA A 162 16.82 -8.30 -3.22
C ALA A 162 17.06 -6.93 -2.58
N GLY A 163 17.24 -5.88 -3.39
CA GLY A 163 17.38 -4.50 -2.92
C GLY A 163 16.12 -4.02 -2.20
N TRP A 164 14.94 -4.32 -2.75
CA TRP A 164 13.68 -4.00 -2.11
C TRP A 164 13.48 -4.71 -0.76
N ALA A 165 13.86 -5.99 -0.67
CA ALA A 165 13.76 -6.75 0.57
C ALA A 165 14.68 -6.17 1.66
N GLU A 166 15.87 -5.70 1.31
CA GLU A 166 16.78 -5.06 2.25
C GLU A 166 16.21 -3.73 2.77
N HIS A 167 15.68 -2.90 1.86
CA HIS A 167 14.98 -1.67 2.25
C HIS A 167 13.79 -1.96 3.17
N CYS A 168 12.96 -2.95 2.85
CA CYS A 168 11.82 -3.35 3.68
C CYS A 168 12.27 -3.81 5.07
N ARG A 169 13.41 -4.51 5.19
CA ARG A 169 13.96 -4.92 6.49
C ARG A 169 14.40 -3.72 7.31
N GLU A 170 15.07 -2.76 6.68
CA GLU A 170 15.43 -1.52 7.36
C GLU A 170 14.20 -0.73 7.79
N LEU A 171 13.21 -0.60 6.91
CA LEU A 171 11.94 0.04 7.20
C LEU A 171 11.24 -0.60 8.40
N ARG A 172 11.12 -1.93 8.41
CA ARG A 172 10.54 -2.69 9.53
C ARG A 172 11.30 -2.43 10.83
N ARG A 173 12.63 -2.55 10.82
CA ARG A 173 13.45 -2.30 12.03
C ARG A 173 13.26 -0.88 12.57
N ARG A 174 13.21 0.12 11.69
CA ARG A 174 12.96 1.51 12.09
C ARG A 174 11.55 1.69 12.66
N ALA A 175 10.53 1.10 12.03
CA ALA A 175 9.16 1.12 12.53
C ALA A 175 9.02 0.42 13.89
N GLU A 176 9.66 -0.74 14.07
CA GLU A 176 9.71 -1.45 15.36
C GLU A 176 10.35 -0.59 16.44
N ALA A 177 11.48 0.07 16.14
CA ALA A 177 12.14 0.95 17.08
C ALA A 177 11.25 2.11 17.52
N LEU A 178 10.54 2.75 16.57
CA LEU A 178 9.59 3.83 16.86
C LEU A 178 8.38 3.36 17.68
N ALA A 179 7.89 2.14 17.43
CA ALA A 179 6.84 1.54 18.24
C ALA A 179 7.33 1.33 19.68
N VAL A 180 8.48 0.66 19.86
CA VAL A 180 9.03 0.35 21.18
C VAL A 180 9.35 1.62 21.98
N SER A 181 9.84 2.68 21.33
CA SER A 181 10.07 3.98 21.98
C SER A 181 8.78 4.76 22.24
N GLY A 182 7.66 4.31 21.67
CA GLY A 182 6.35 4.94 21.82
C GLY A 182 6.21 6.26 21.08
N GLU A 183 6.92 6.42 19.96
CA GLU A 183 6.85 7.60 19.10
C GLU A 183 5.74 7.50 18.05
N LEU A 184 5.17 6.30 17.86
CA LEU A 184 4.07 6.08 16.93
C LEU A 184 2.72 6.43 17.57
N VAL A 185 2.06 7.43 16.99
CA VAL A 185 0.74 7.91 17.41
C VAL A 185 -0.21 7.92 16.22
N PHE A 186 -1.22 7.04 16.25
CA PHE A 186 -2.19 6.88 15.17
C PHE A 186 -3.53 7.52 15.53
N ARG A 187 -4.26 8.00 14.53
CA ARG A 187 -5.65 8.43 14.71
C ARG A 187 -6.53 7.19 14.82
N SER A 188 -7.44 7.15 15.80
CA SER A 188 -8.44 6.10 15.92
C SER A 188 -9.28 5.99 14.66
N TRP A 189 -9.80 4.79 14.39
CA TRP A 189 -10.62 4.54 13.20
C TRP A 189 -11.85 5.48 13.09
N ASP A 190 -12.46 5.83 14.22
CA ASP A 190 -13.60 6.76 14.29
C ASP A 190 -13.18 8.25 14.26
N GLY A 191 -11.89 8.54 14.13
CA GLY A 191 -11.36 9.90 14.07
C GLY A 191 -11.37 10.66 15.40
N SER A 192 -11.86 10.05 16.49
CA SER A 192 -12.16 10.75 17.75
C SER A 192 -10.95 11.01 18.64
N ARG A 193 -9.88 10.22 18.53
CA ARG A 193 -8.71 10.32 19.41
C ARG A 193 -7.40 9.87 18.77
N ASP A 194 -6.30 10.31 19.34
CA ASP A 194 -4.97 9.82 19.00
C ASP A 194 -4.54 8.70 19.97
N GLU A 195 -3.99 7.62 19.43
CA GLU A 195 -3.61 6.40 20.14
C GLU A 195 -2.11 6.15 19.99
N LYS A 196 -1.40 6.17 21.12
CA LYS A 196 0.01 5.80 21.17
C LYS A 196 0.14 4.28 21.12
N VAL A 197 0.71 3.76 20.04
CA VAL A 197 0.90 2.32 19.83
C VAL A 197 2.35 1.96 20.14
N THR A 198 2.54 1.14 21.18
CA THR A 198 3.88 0.72 21.64
C THR A 198 4.24 -0.71 21.30
N ASP A 199 3.23 -1.53 20.96
CA ASP A 199 3.43 -2.92 20.55
C ASP A 199 3.72 -2.98 19.04
N PRO A 200 4.92 -3.44 18.63
CA PRO A 200 5.24 -3.61 17.22
C PRO A 200 4.27 -4.53 16.46
N ALA A 201 3.70 -5.55 17.12
CA ALA A 201 2.73 -6.45 16.50
C ALA A 201 1.44 -5.72 16.07
N VAL A 202 1.13 -4.59 16.72
CA VAL A 202 0.01 -3.72 16.34
C VAL A 202 0.47 -2.65 15.34
N ALA A 203 1.62 -2.02 15.58
CA ALA A 203 2.11 -0.91 14.76
C ALA A 203 2.49 -1.32 13.32
N LEU A 204 3.12 -2.49 13.16
CA LEU A 204 3.63 -2.92 11.85
C LEU A 204 2.51 -3.16 10.82
N PRO A 205 1.42 -3.91 11.13
CA PRO A 205 0.28 -4.03 10.22
C PRO A 205 -0.38 -2.69 9.84
N LEU A 206 -0.46 -1.75 10.80
CA LEU A 206 -1.05 -0.42 10.58
C LEU A 206 -0.24 0.39 9.57
N LEU A 207 1.09 0.34 9.63
CA LEU A 207 1.99 1.02 8.70
C LEU A 207 2.13 0.28 7.35
N LEU A 208 2.04 -1.05 7.37
CA LEU A 208 2.17 -1.88 6.17
C LEU A 208 1.11 -1.52 5.12
N SER A 209 -0.13 -1.27 5.55
CA SER A 209 -1.26 -0.98 4.66
C SER A 209 -1.01 0.26 3.77
N PRO A 210 -0.72 1.44 4.33
CA PRO A 210 -0.44 2.62 3.52
C PRO A 210 0.91 2.53 2.79
N TYR A 211 1.92 1.82 3.31
CA TYR A 211 3.19 1.63 2.58
C TYR A 211 3.03 0.80 1.31
N MET A 212 2.29 -0.31 1.37
CA MET A 212 1.94 -1.09 0.17
C MET A 212 1.09 -0.27 -0.79
N HIS A 213 0.03 0.35 -0.28
CA HIS A 213 -0.91 1.14 -1.09
C HIS A 213 -0.20 2.26 -1.86
N MET A 214 0.64 3.04 -1.16
CA MET A 214 1.34 4.15 -1.78
C MET A 214 2.45 3.70 -2.74
N THR A 215 3.02 2.51 -2.55
CA THR A 215 3.94 1.90 -3.53
C THR A 215 3.19 1.46 -4.79
N ASN A 216 2.03 0.83 -4.63
CA ASN A 216 1.16 0.41 -5.73
C ASN A 216 0.58 1.59 -6.52
N ASN A 217 0.17 2.65 -5.84
CA ASN A 217 -0.31 3.88 -6.48
C ASN A 217 0.75 4.50 -7.40
N ARG A 218 2.03 4.50 -6.99
CA ARG A 218 3.14 5.00 -7.82
C ARG A 218 3.38 4.14 -9.07
N LEU A 219 3.09 2.85 -9.00
CA LEU A 219 3.10 1.93 -10.15
C LEU A 219 1.85 2.05 -11.04
N HIS A 220 0.90 2.93 -10.71
CA HIS A 220 -0.41 3.04 -11.34
C HIS A 220 -1.27 1.76 -11.22
N VAL A 221 -1.02 0.95 -10.19
CA VAL A 221 -1.92 -0.15 -9.82
C VAL A 221 -3.20 0.45 -9.27
N THR A 222 -4.34 0.06 -9.83
CA THR A 222 -5.63 0.54 -9.33
C THR A 222 -5.98 -0.12 -8.00
N ILE A 223 -6.81 0.49 -7.17
CA ILE A 223 -7.33 -0.14 -5.94
C ILE A 223 -7.98 -1.49 -6.23
N ARG A 224 -8.66 -1.61 -7.38
CA ARG A 224 -9.25 -2.88 -7.83
C ARG A 224 -8.18 -3.96 -8.05
N ASP A 225 -7.09 -3.59 -8.73
CA ASP A 225 -5.98 -4.50 -8.98
C ASP A 225 -5.24 -4.82 -7.67
N GLU A 226 -5.09 -3.88 -6.75
CA GLU A 226 -4.51 -4.11 -5.43
C GLU A 226 -5.33 -5.11 -4.60
N ALA A 227 -6.66 -4.96 -4.60
CA ALA A 227 -7.56 -5.95 -4.00
C ALA A 227 -7.42 -7.32 -4.68
N TYR A 228 -7.30 -7.36 -6.02
CA TYR A 228 -7.04 -8.61 -6.75
C TYR A 228 -5.71 -9.26 -6.38
N LEU A 229 -4.66 -8.48 -6.15
CA LEU A 229 -3.34 -9.01 -5.80
C LEU A 229 -3.26 -9.54 -4.36
N ALA A 230 -4.14 -9.06 -3.48
CA ALA A 230 -4.24 -9.52 -2.10
C ALA A 230 -5.08 -10.79 -1.93
N HIS A 231 -6.03 -11.05 -2.84
CA HIS A 231 -6.90 -12.23 -2.88
C HIS A 231 -6.22 -13.46 -3.49
#